data_AF-A0A533SIU9-F1
#
_entry.id   AF-A0A533SIU9-F1
#
_cell.length_a   1.000
_cell.length_b   1.000
_cell.length_c   1.000
_cell.angle_alpha   90.00
_cell.angle_beta   90.00
_cell.angle_gamma   90.00
#
_symmetry.space_group_name_H-M   'P 1'
#
loop_
_entity.id
_entity.type
_entity.pdbx_description
1 polymer ?
#
loop_
_entity_poly.entity_id
_entity_poly.type
_entity_poly.pdbx_seq_one_letter_code
_entity_poly.pdbx_strand_id
1 'polypeptide(L)'
;MKRKTSVPVRILQYAILVLMAIFAFYPVWFALLASGRASERLYTFDLLGMFLPTEWSWRNYQVMLFEKPFLTWLVNSLKVASITTLVSLIICTSAAFALSRFRFRGREGFLILLLALSTFPGILSLVAIAQLLTALGLYGKHLGLILAYAAGTIVFCT
;
A
#
# COMPACT_ATOMS: atom_id res chain seq x y z
N MET A 1 -20.76 6.04 -30.27
CA MET A 1 -22.20 5.82 -29.99
C MET A 1 -22.38 5.29 -28.57
N LYS A 2 -22.74 6.13 -27.59
CA LYS A 2 -23.04 5.67 -26.22
C LYS A 2 -24.42 4.99 -26.23
N ARG A 3 -24.50 3.65 -26.20
CA ARG A 3 -25.76 2.93 -26.04
C ARG A 3 -26.42 3.39 -24.73
N LYS A 4 -27.57 4.05 -24.80
CA LYS A 4 -28.36 4.43 -23.62
C LYS A 4 -28.85 3.12 -22.98
N THR A 5 -28.23 2.70 -21.88
CA THR A 5 -28.70 1.56 -21.09
C THR A 5 -30.13 1.81 -20.61
N SER A 6 -30.98 0.79 -20.68
CA SER A 6 -32.37 0.87 -20.20
C SER A 6 -32.42 1.14 -18.70
N VAL A 7 -33.47 1.83 -18.23
CA VAL A 7 -33.67 2.16 -16.81
C VAL A 7 -33.50 0.96 -15.87
N PRO A 8 -34.08 -0.24 -16.13
CA PRO A 8 -33.88 -1.39 -15.24
C PRO A 8 -32.43 -1.89 -15.19
N VAL A 9 -31.70 -1.82 -16.31
CA VAL A 9 -30.26 -2.20 -16.34
C VAL A 9 -29.44 -1.23 -15.50
N ARG A 10 -29.77 0.06 -15.48
CA ARG A 10 -29.09 1.04 -14.61
C ARG A 10 -29.36 0.76 -13.13
N ILE A 11 -30.60 0.47 -12.76
CA ILE A 11 -30.95 0.13 -11.36
C ILE A 11 -30.16 -1.10 -10.91
N LEU A 12 -30.10 -2.15 -11.73
CA LEU A 12 -29.31 -3.35 -11.44
C LEU A 12 -27.80 -3.03 -11.31
N GLN A 13 -27.25 -2.21 -12.20
CA GLN A 13 -25.86 -1.75 -12.12
C GLN A 13 -25.58 -1.01 -10.82
N TYR A 14 -26.43 -0.06 -10.43
CA TYR A 14 -26.27 0.67 -9.17
C TYR A 14 -26.42 -0.24 -7.95
N ALA A 15 -27.38 -1.18 -7.97
CA ALA A 15 -27.54 -2.16 -6.89
C ALA A 15 -26.28 -3.01 -6.70
N ILE A 16 -25.68 -3.49 -7.79
CA ILE A 16 -24.42 -4.25 -7.76
C ILE A 16 -23.28 -3.37 -7.23
N LEU A 17 -23.15 -2.14 -7.72
CA LEU A 17 -22.10 -1.22 -7.27
C LEU A 17 -22.22 -0.90 -5.78
N VAL A 18 -23.44 -0.68 -5.28
CA VAL A 18 -23.70 -0.45 -3.84
C VAL A 18 -23.32 -1.69 -3.03
N LEU A 19 -23.70 -2.89 -3.47
CA LEU A 19 -23.34 -4.13 -2.79
C LEU A 19 -21.82 -4.33 -2.74
N MET A 20 -21.13 -4.11 -3.86
CA MET A 20 -19.67 -4.19 -3.94
C MET A 20 -18.99 -3.13 -3.07
N ALA A 21 -19.53 -1.92 -3.01
CA ALA A 21 -19.03 -0.86 -2.14
C ALA A 21 -19.17 -1.25 -0.67
N ILE A 22 -20.34 -1.74 -0.24
CA ILE A 22 -20.56 -2.21 1.14
C ILE A 22 -19.55 -3.32 1.49
N PHE A 23 -19.37 -4.29 0.60
CA PHE A 23 -18.40 -5.37 0.80
C PHE A 23 -16.96 -4.84 0.92
N ALA A 24 -16.56 -3.89 0.07
CA ALA A 24 -15.22 -3.29 0.10
C ALA A 24 -14.98 -2.40 1.33
N PHE A 25 -15.99 -1.68 1.80
CA PHE A 25 -15.89 -0.81 2.98
C PHE A 25 -16.05 -1.54 4.30
N TYR A 26 -16.59 -2.76 4.29
CA TYR A 26 -16.75 -3.58 5.49
C TYR A 26 -15.49 -3.69 6.36
N PRO A 27 -14.29 -4.07 5.84
CA PRO A 27 -13.09 -4.15 6.67
C PRO A 27 -12.63 -2.79 7.21
N VAL A 28 -12.85 -1.70 6.46
CA VAL A 28 -12.53 -0.33 6.91
C VAL A 28 -13.45 0.07 8.06
N TRP A 29 -14.75 -0.18 7.92
CA TRP A 29 -15.73 0.02 8.97
C TRP A 29 -15.37 -0.76 10.24
N PHE A 30 -15.01 -2.03 10.09
CA PHE A 30 -14.58 -2.87 11.22
C PHE A 30 -13.31 -2.34 11.91
N ALA A 31 -12.32 -1.89 11.15
CA ALA A 31 -11.10 -1.30 11.70
C ALA A 31 -11.39 -0.01 12.48
N LEU A 32 -12.32 0.82 12.00
CA LEU A 32 -12.76 2.02 12.72
C LEU A 32 -13.45 1.68 14.04
N LEU A 33 -14.33 0.68 14.06
CA LEU A 33 -14.95 0.22 15.30
C LEU A 33 -13.91 -0.31 16.29
N ALA A 34 -12.98 -1.13 15.81
CA ALA A 34 -11.90 -1.67 16.64
C ALA A 34 -11.02 -0.57 17.26
N SER A 35 -10.79 0.53 16.54
CA SER A 35 -10.01 1.66 17.04
C SER A 35 -10.63 2.36 18.25
N GLY A 36 -11.96 2.32 18.38
CA GLY A 36 -12.71 2.94 19.48
C GLY A 36 -12.98 2.02 20.67
N ARG A 37 -12.59 0.73 20.61
CA ARG A 37 -12.81 -0.22 21.72
C ARG A 37 -11.77 -0.02 22.82
N ALA A 38 -12.21 -0.03 24.08
CA ALA A 38 -11.28 -0.06 25.21
C ALA A 38 -10.37 -1.30 25.12
N SER A 39 -9.08 -1.13 25.42
CA SER A 39 -8.00 -2.07 25.08
C SER A 39 -8.16 -3.49 25.66
N GLU A 40 -9.07 -3.69 26.60
CA GLU A 40 -9.32 -4.98 27.27
C GLU A 40 -10.37 -5.86 26.58
N ARG A 41 -11.09 -5.37 25.55
CA ARG A 41 -12.17 -6.13 24.88
C ARG A 41 -12.14 -5.99 23.35
N LEU A 42 -11.03 -6.39 22.72
CA LEU A 42 -10.95 -6.44 21.24
C LEU A 42 -11.98 -7.41 20.63
N TYR A 43 -12.25 -8.53 21.31
CA TYR A 43 -13.19 -9.56 20.87
C TYR A 43 -14.35 -9.67 21.87
N THR A 44 -15.56 -9.38 21.40
CA THR A 44 -16.81 -9.67 22.09
C THR A 44 -17.45 -10.86 21.42
N PHE A 45 -17.90 -11.85 22.21
CA PHE A 45 -18.67 -13.00 21.70
C PHE A 45 -20.13 -12.65 21.37
N ASP A 46 -20.52 -11.39 21.57
CA ASP A 46 -21.81 -10.85 21.15
C ASP A 46 -21.75 -10.39 19.69
N LEU A 47 -22.63 -10.96 18.86
CA LEU A 47 -22.82 -10.61 17.45
C LEU A 47 -23.22 -9.15 17.29
N LEU A 48 -24.07 -8.61 18.17
CA LEU A 48 -24.52 -7.21 18.11
C LEU A 48 -23.40 -6.26 18.54
N GLY A 49 -22.68 -6.60 19.61
CA GLY A 49 -21.45 -5.91 20.06
C GLY A 49 -20.31 -5.88 19.03
N MET A 50 -20.32 -6.80 18.05
CA MET A 50 -19.35 -6.83 16.96
C MET A 50 -19.56 -5.69 15.95
N PHE A 51 -20.82 -5.29 15.69
CA PHE A 51 -21.18 -4.25 14.72
C PHE A 51 -21.47 -2.89 15.36
N LEU A 52 -21.95 -2.85 16.61
CA LEU A 52 -22.12 -1.64 17.39
C LEU A 52 -21.39 -1.78 18.72
N PRO A 53 -20.34 -1.00 18.99
CA PRO A 53 -19.64 -1.05 20.27
C PRO A 53 -20.59 -0.57 21.38
N THR A 54 -20.66 -1.32 22.48
CA THR A 54 -21.42 -0.95 23.67
C THR A 54 -20.85 0.28 24.36
N GLU A 55 -19.54 0.49 24.26
CA GLU A 55 -18.84 1.67 24.78
C GLU A 55 -17.81 2.16 23.75
N TRP A 56 -17.80 3.47 23.50
CA TRP A 56 -16.81 4.14 22.67
C TRP A 56 -15.76 4.83 23.53
N SER A 57 -14.49 4.49 23.35
CA SER A 57 -13.37 5.05 24.10
C SER A 57 -12.38 5.78 23.20
N TRP A 58 -12.03 7.01 23.60
CA TRP A 58 -10.97 7.79 22.96
C TRP A 58 -9.57 7.48 23.52
N ARG A 59 -9.46 6.54 24.46
CA ARG A 59 -8.20 6.21 25.15
C ARG A 59 -7.11 5.78 24.17
N ASN A 60 -7.43 4.93 23.18
CA ASN A 60 -6.46 4.46 22.19
C ASN A 60 -5.83 5.62 21.40
N TYR A 61 -6.64 6.62 21.03
CA TYR A 61 -6.17 7.80 20.32
C TYR A 61 -5.30 8.69 21.21
N GLN A 62 -5.67 8.87 22.47
CA GLN A 62 -4.85 9.61 23.43
C GLN A 62 -3.49 8.93 23.67
N VAL A 63 -3.47 7.61 23.87
CA VAL A 63 -2.22 6.83 24.00
C VAL A 63 -1.37 7.01 22.75
N MET A 64 -1.95 6.87 21.57
CA MET A 64 -1.19 6.95 20.32
C MET A 64 -0.62 8.35 20.06
N LEU A 65 -1.40 9.40 20.33
CA LEU A 65 -1.02 10.78 20.06
C LEU A 65 -0.09 11.40 21.12
N PHE A 66 -0.26 11.05 22.40
CA PHE A 66 0.44 11.71 23.50
C PHE A 66 1.44 10.81 24.24
N GLU A 67 1.23 9.50 24.28
CA GLU A 67 2.13 8.58 25.00
C GLU A 67 3.10 7.84 24.07
N LYS A 68 2.84 7.83 22.76
CA LYS A 68 3.69 7.20 21.74
C LYS A 68 4.26 8.24 20.79
N PRO A 69 5.45 8.01 20.21
CA PRO A 69 6.04 8.91 19.21
C PRO A 69 5.39 8.75 17.83
N PHE A 70 4.05 8.73 17.77
CA PHE A 70 3.29 8.50 16.55
C PHE A 70 3.53 9.57 15.49
N LEU A 71 3.57 10.84 15.88
CA LEU A 71 3.86 11.94 14.95
C LEU A 71 5.24 11.77 14.29
N THR A 72 6.24 11.33 15.05
CA THR A 72 7.57 11.02 14.52
C THR A 72 7.52 9.88 13.50
N TRP A 73 6.78 8.81 13.80
CA TRP A 73 6.58 7.70 12.85
C TRP A 73 5.85 8.15 11.59
N LEU A 74 4.82 8.98 11.73
CA LEU A 74 4.06 9.53 10.61
C LEU A 74 4.94 10.38 9.70
N VAL A 75 5.73 11.29 10.28
CA VAL A 75 6.67 12.14 9.53
C VAL A 75 7.76 11.31 8.86
N ASN A 76 8.30 10.29 9.54
CA ASN A 76 9.29 9.39 8.94
C ASN A 76 8.71 8.61 7.76
N SER A 77 7.50 8.06 7.89
CA SER A 77 6.81 7.36 6.80
C SER A 77 6.49 8.29 5.64
N LEU A 78 5.98 9.49 5.91
CA LEU A 78 5.69 10.48 4.88
C LEU A 78 6.96 10.89 4.13
N LYS A 79 8.04 11.20 4.85
CA LYS A 79 9.35 11.52 4.27
C LYS A 79 9.88 10.40 3.37
N VAL A 80 9.87 9.16 3.86
CA VAL A 80 10.35 8.01 3.08
C VAL A 80 9.47 7.78 1.86
N ALA A 81 8.15 7.80 2.01
CA ALA A 81 7.21 7.60 0.91
C ALA A 81 7.38 8.68 -0.17
N SER A 82 7.36 9.96 0.20
CA SER A 82 7.48 11.06 -0.76
C SER A 82 8.80 11.05 -1.52
N ILE A 83 9.93 10.83 -0.84
CA ILE A 83 11.24 10.77 -1.50
C ILE A 83 11.32 9.55 -2.42
N THR A 84 10.87 8.39 -1.96
CA THR A 84 10.85 7.16 -2.77
C THR A 84 10.00 7.37 -4.02
N THR A 85 8.78 7.89 -3.88
CA THR A 85 7.89 8.15 -5.02
C THR A 85 8.53 9.10 -6.02
N LEU A 86 9.17 10.18 -5.57
CA LEU A 86 9.80 11.16 -6.47
C LEU A 86 10.98 10.55 -7.24
N VAL A 87 11.86 9.83 -6.54
CA VAL A 87 13.01 9.15 -7.16
C VAL A 87 12.55 8.08 -8.15
N SER A 88 11.61 7.23 -7.73
CA SER A 88 11.06 6.18 -8.60
C SER A 88 10.36 6.78 -9.81
N LEU A 89 9.59 7.86 -9.66
CA LEU A 89 8.89 8.48 -10.78
C LEU A 89 9.87 8.96 -11.85
N ILE A 90 10.96 9.63 -11.46
CA ILE A 90 11.98 10.13 -12.40
C ILE A 90 12.63 8.96 -13.16
N ILE A 91 13.02 7.90 -12.45
CA ILE A 91 13.70 6.75 -13.05
C ILE A 91 12.74 5.94 -13.93
N CYS A 92 11.54 5.63 -13.43
CA CYS A 92 10.58 4.78 -14.15
C CYS A 92 10.05 5.49 -15.39
N THR A 93 9.73 6.79 -15.31
CA THR A 93 9.22 7.52 -16.48
C THR A 93 10.27 7.64 -17.58
N SER A 94 11.52 7.91 -17.23
CA SER A 94 12.62 7.97 -18.21
C SER A 94 12.91 6.60 -18.83
N ALA A 95 12.94 5.54 -18.02
CA ALA A 95 13.15 4.18 -18.51
C ALA A 95 11.97 3.67 -19.37
N ALA A 96 10.73 3.87 -18.93
CA ALA A 96 9.52 3.52 -19.67
C ALA A 96 9.42 4.30 -20.99
N PHE A 97 9.79 5.59 -20.99
CA PHE A 97 9.85 6.38 -22.22
C PHE A 97 10.89 5.79 -23.19
N ALA A 98 12.09 5.45 -22.69
CA ALA A 98 13.13 4.89 -23.53
C ALA A 98 12.73 3.54 -24.13
N LEU A 99 12.12 2.66 -23.32
CA LEU A 99 11.64 1.35 -23.78
C LEU A 99 10.45 1.45 -24.72
N SER A 100 9.55 2.42 -24.52
CA SER A 100 8.37 2.56 -25.38
C SER A 100 8.69 3.20 -26.73
N ARG A 101 9.60 4.18 -26.77
CA ARG A 101 9.87 5.00 -27.97
C ARG A 101 11.13 4.62 -28.73
N PHE A 102 12.21 4.22 -28.06
CA PHE A 102 13.45 3.86 -28.75
C PHE A 102 13.49 2.37 -29.12
N ARG A 103 14.16 2.07 -30.23
CA ARG A 103 14.50 0.71 -30.66
C ARG A 103 16.01 0.56 -30.55
N PHE A 104 16.46 -0.10 -29.48
CA PHE A 104 17.87 -0.36 -29.22
C PHE A 104 18.11 -1.86 -29.06
N ARG A 105 19.37 -2.27 -29.27
CA ARG A 105 19.79 -3.67 -29.20
C ARG A 105 19.77 -4.14 -27.74
N GLY A 106 19.02 -5.21 -27.45
CA GLY A 106 18.83 -5.74 -26.08
C GLY A 106 17.52 -5.32 -25.37
N ARG A 107 16.68 -4.49 -26.01
CA ARG A 107 15.38 -4.04 -25.45
C ARG A 107 14.48 -5.20 -24.99
N GLU A 108 14.32 -6.22 -25.82
CA GLU A 108 13.44 -7.35 -25.52
C GLU A 108 13.97 -8.18 -24.34
N GLY A 109 15.27 -8.44 -24.30
CA GLY A 109 15.91 -9.11 -23.17
C GLY A 109 15.77 -8.33 -21.86
N PHE A 110 15.86 -6.99 -21.91
CA PHE A 110 15.64 -6.15 -20.73
C PHE A 110 14.19 -6.23 -20.23
N LEU A 111 13.19 -6.18 -21.12
CA LEU A 111 11.78 -6.33 -20.75
C LEU A 111 11.51 -7.72 -20.14
N ILE A 112 12.07 -8.78 -20.73
CA ILE A 112 11.97 -10.14 -20.18
C ILE A 112 12.60 -10.22 -18.79
N LEU A 113 13.76 -9.58 -18.58
CA LEU A 113 14.43 -9.53 -17.27
C LEU A 113 13.54 -8.83 -16.22
N LEU A 114 12.94 -7.69 -16.56
CA LEU A 114 12.03 -7.00 -15.65
C LEU A 114 10.82 -7.87 -15.27
N LEU A 115 10.22 -8.55 -16.25
CA LEU A 115 9.11 -9.48 -15.99
C LEU A 115 9.53 -10.66 -15.11
N ALA A 116 10.72 -11.23 -15.35
CA ALA A 116 11.26 -12.30 -14.53
C ALA A 116 11.49 -11.86 -13.07
N LEU A 117 12.02 -10.65 -12.89
CA LEU A 117 12.21 -10.06 -11.56
C LEU A 117 10.86 -9.76 -10.87
N SER A 118 9.82 -9.37 -11.61
CA SER A 118 8.49 -9.07 -11.04
C SER A 118 7.78 -10.31 -10.47
N THR A 119 8.13 -11.49 -10.97
CA THR A 119 7.58 -12.77 -10.51
C THR A 119 8.34 -13.32 -9.30
N PHE A 120 9.53 -12.78 -9.00
CA PHE A 120 10.33 -13.24 -7.88
C PHE A 120 9.64 -12.90 -6.54
N PRO A 121 9.50 -13.86 -5.61
CA PRO A 121 8.80 -13.64 -4.35
C PRO A 121 9.55 -12.63 -3.48
N GLY A 122 8.92 -11.47 -3.25
CA GLY A 122 9.52 -10.36 -2.49
C GLY A 122 9.90 -10.70 -1.03
N ILE A 123 9.28 -11.72 -0.43
CA ILE A 123 9.65 -12.18 0.92
C ILE A 123 11.04 -12.83 0.91
N LEU A 124 11.40 -13.56 -0.15
CA LEU A 124 12.71 -14.21 -0.25
C LEU A 124 13.84 -13.19 -0.46
N SER A 125 13.55 -12.07 -1.13
CA SER A 125 14.55 -11.02 -1.35
C SER A 125 14.81 -10.18 -0.09
N LEU A 126 13.91 -10.20 0.90
CA LEU A 126 14.02 -9.36 2.10
C LEU A 126 15.30 -9.65 2.90
N VAL A 127 15.68 -10.92 3.05
CA VAL A 127 16.91 -11.32 3.75
C VAL A 127 18.15 -10.82 3.00
N ALA A 128 18.17 -10.99 1.68
CA ALA A 128 19.29 -10.54 0.84
C ALA A 128 19.45 -9.02 0.87
N ILE A 129 18.34 -8.27 0.77
CA ILE A 129 18.34 -6.81 0.85
C ILE A 129 18.82 -6.36 2.24
N ALA A 130 18.37 -7.01 3.31
CA ALA A 130 18.82 -6.69 4.66
C ALA A 130 20.34 -6.88 4.84
N GLN A 131 20.89 -8.00 4.34
CA GLN A 131 22.33 -8.24 4.34
C GLN A 131 23.10 -7.21 3.52
N LEU A 132 22.60 -6.86 2.32
CA LEU A 132 23.21 -5.83 1.48
C LEU A 132 23.22 -4.46 2.17
N LEU A 133 22.10 -4.04 2.74
CA LEU A 133 22.02 -2.77 3.49
C LEU A 133 22.92 -2.77 4.72
N THR A 134 23.11 -3.92 5.37
CA THR A 134 24.03 -4.07 6.50
C THR A 134 25.47 -3.91 6.05
N ALA A 135 25.86 -4.58 4.95
CA ALA A 135 27.20 -4.45 4.36
C ALA A 135 27.50 -3.00 3.92
N LEU A 136 26.49 -2.28 3.44
CA LEU A 136 26.59 -0.87 3.06
C LEU A 136 26.52 0.12 4.24
N GLY A 137 26.31 -0.36 5.48
CA GLY A 137 26.13 0.51 6.66
C GLY A 137 24.87 1.39 6.59
N LEU A 138 23.88 0.99 5.79
CA LEU A 138 22.60 1.65 5.57
C LEU A 138 21.44 0.98 6.33
N TYR A 139 21.71 -0.13 7.01
CA TYR A 139 20.73 -0.81 7.84
C TYR A 139 20.21 0.11 8.95
N GLY A 140 18.89 0.12 9.15
CA GLY A 140 18.22 1.01 10.11
C GLY A 140 18.18 2.50 9.73
N LYS A 141 18.68 2.90 8.55
CA LYS A 141 18.64 4.29 8.08
C LYS A 141 17.54 4.50 7.04
N HIS A 142 16.93 5.70 7.04
CA HIS A 142 15.91 6.09 6.07
C HIS A 142 16.39 5.94 4.61
N LEU A 143 17.66 6.26 4.34
CA LEU A 143 18.24 6.10 3.00
C LEU A 143 18.24 4.65 2.51
N GLY A 144 18.53 3.69 3.40
CA GLY A 144 18.48 2.28 3.05
C GLY A 144 17.08 1.83 2.64
N LEU A 145 16.05 2.31 3.36
CA LEU A 145 14.65 2.04 3.04
C LEU A 145 14.24 2.66 1.70
N ILE A 146 14.61 3.93 1.47
CA ILE A 146 14.30 4.63 0.22
C ILE A 146 14.90 3.89 -0.98
N LEU A 147 16.17 3.48 -0.89
CA LEU A 147 16.84 2.74 -1.97
C LEU A 147 16.20 1.37 -2.21
N ALA A 148 15.89 0.63 -1.14
CA ALA A 148 15.25 -0.67 -1.26
C ALA A 148 13.86 -0.59 -1.92
N TYR A 149 13.03 0.37 -1.50
CA TYR A 149 11.72 0.57 -2.10
C TYR A 149 11.81 1.10 -3.54
N ALA A 150 12.71 2.05 -3.82
CA ALA A 150 12.88 2.58 -5.17
C ALA A 150 13.28 1.47 -6.16
N ALA A 151 14.28 0.66 -5.78
CA ALA A 151 14.71 -0.48 -6.59
C ALA A 151 13.58 -1.47 -6.87
N GLY A 152 12.77 -1.80 -5.86
CA GLY A 152 11.62 -2.68 -6.02
C GLY A 152 10.57 -2.10 -6.97
N THR A 153 10.25 -0.80 -6.84
CA THR A 153 9.23 -0.15 -7.68
C THR A 153 9.61 -0.05 -9.16
N ILE A 154 10.90 0.07 -9.48
CA ILE A 154 11.39 0.16 -10.87
C ILE A 154 10.95 -1.06 -11.68
N VAL A 155 10.93 -2.25 -11.06
CA VAL A 155 10.55 -3.50 -11.73
C VAL A 155 9.08 -3.51 -12.17
N PHE A 156 8.20 -2.79 -11.46
CA PHE A 156 6.75 -2.78 -11.73
C PHE A 156 6.29 -1.58 -12.57
N CYS A 157 7.03 -0.48 -12.56
CA CYS A 157 6.60 0.79 -13.16
C CYS A 157 7.34 1.16 -14.45
N THR A 158 8.26 0.32 -14.92
CA THR A 158 9.07 0.54 -16.14
C THR A 158 8.57 -0.31 -17.29
#